data_AF-A0A529MHW3-F1
#
_entry.id   AF-A0A529MHW3-F1
#
_cell.length_a   1.000
_cell.length_b   1.000
_cell.length_c   1.000
_cell.angle_alpha   90.00
_cell.angle_beta   90.00
_cell.angle_gamma   90.00
#
_symmetry.space_group_name_H-M   'P 1'
#
loop_
_entity.id
_entity.type
_entity.pdbx_description
1 polymer ?
#
loop_
_entity_poly.entity_id
_entity_poly.type
_entity_poly.pdbx_seq_one_letter_code
_entity_poly.pdbx_strand_id
1 'polypeptide(L)'
;AIMDQDGANVRYLSDGRAIVLTPRFSPNRQEITYMSYESGQPKVYLLQIETGQRELVGNFPGMTFAPRFSPDGQKVIMSLLRDDGNSNIFAMDLRSRSTTRLTNSTSIDT
;
A
#
# COMPACT_ATOMS: atom_id res chain seq x y z
N ALA A 1 7.51 12.23 5.28
CA ALA A 1 6.85 13.29 6.09
C ALA A 1 5.55 13.69 5.39
N ILE A 2 4.67 14.37 6.10
CA ILE A 2 3.58 15.17 5.53
C ILE A 2 3.82 16.63 5.88
N MET A 3 3.29 17.53 5.07
CA MET A 3 3.39 18.96 5.24
C MET A 3 2.24 19.60 4.47
N ASP A 4 1.99 20.88 4.74
CA ASP A 4 1.04 21.66 3.96
C ASP A 4 1.57 21.89 2.55
N GLN A 5 0.68 22.27 1.63
CA GLN A 5 1.03 22.46 0.21
C GLN A 5 2.12 23.54 0.02
N ASP A 6 2.18 24.51 0.92
CA ASP A 6 3.18 25.59 0.94
C ASP A 6 4.50 25.20 1.64
N GLY A 7 4.60 23.97 2.14
CA GLY A 7 5.77 23.44 2.85
C GLY A 7 5.76 23.71 4.37
N ALA A 8 4.74 24.36 4.91
CA ALA A 8 4.61 24.55 6.35
C ALA A 8 4.23 23.25 7.09
N ASN A 9 4.34 23.26 8.41
CA ASN A 9 3.84 22.20 9.30
C ASN A 9 4.36 20.79 8.98
N VAL A 10 5.65 20.67 8.68
CA VAL A 10 6.30 19.39 8.38
C VAL A 10 6.22 18.45 9.59
N ARG A 11 5.70 17.24 9.35
CA ARG A 11 5.64 16.14 10.32
C ARG A 11 6.17 14.85 9.73
N TYR A 12 7.21 14.29 10.32
CA TYR A 12 7.76 12.99 9.92
C TYR A 12 6.79 11.85 10.30
N LEU A 13 6.61 10.91 9.36
CA LEU A 13 5.72 9.75 9.50
C LEU A 13 6.48 8.41 9.56
N SER A 14 7.79 8.46 9.32
CA SER A 14 8.72 7.36 9.46
C SER A 14 9.98 7.88 10.14
N ASP A 15 10.71 6.98 10.78
CA ASP A 15 11.97 7.27 11.50
C ASP A 15 13.22 7.19 10.59
N GLY A 16 13.02 6.86 9.30
CA GLY A 16 14.10 6.74 8.31
C GLY A 16 14.95 5.48 8.43
N ARG A 17 14.64 4.53 9.33
CA ARG A 17 15.43 3.30 9.53
C ARG A 17 15.21 2.26 8.44
N ALA A 18 14.09 2.36 7.73
CA ALA A 18 13.71 1.47 6.64
C ALA A 18 13.40 2.25 5.36
N ILE A 19 13.65 1.61 4.23
CA ILE A 19 13.18 2.11 2.94
C ILE A 19 11.65 2.05 2.93
N VAL A 20 11.01 3.21 2.75
CA VAL A 20 9.56 3.35 2.59
C VAL A 20 9.27 4.03 1.26
N LEU A 21 8.32 3.49 0.50
CA LEU A 21 8.07 3.90 -0.88
C LEU A 21 6.59 4.11 -1.15
N THR A 22 6.34 4.91 -2.19
CA THR A 22 5.05 5.05 -2.87
C THR A 22 3.85 5.30 -1.94
N PRO A 23 3.89 6.32 -1.06
CA PRO A 23 2.75 6.63 -0.20
C PRO A 23 1.54 7.07 -1.04
N ARG A 24 0.34 6.69 -0.59
CA ARG A 24 -0.95 7.12 -1.16
C ARG A 24 -1.93 7.44 -0.06
N PHE A 25 -2.56 8.61 -0.12
CA PHE A 25 -3.64 8.96 0.81
C PHE A 25 -4.90 8.15 0.51
N SER A 26 -5.60 7.77 1.57
CA SER A 26 -6.98 7.33 1.46
C SER A 26 -7.85 8.51 1.01
N PRO A 27 -8.80 8.31 0.07
CA PRO A 27 -9.67 9.38 -0.39
C PRO A 27 -10.71 9.81 0.65
N ASN A 28 -10.96 9.00 1.69
CA ASN A 28 -12.04 9.22 2.65
C ASN A 28 -11.66 9.03 4.13
N ARG A 29 -10.44 8.61 4.43
CA ARG A 29 -9.92 8.44 5.80
C ARG A 29 -8.61 9.18 5.97
N GLN A 30 -8.28 9.54 7.21
CA GLN A 30 -6.98 10.09 7.59
C GLN A 30 -5.90 8.98 7.64
N GLU A 31 -5.71 8.30 6.51
CA GLU A 31 -4.84 7.14 6.36
C GLU A 31 -3.93 7.29 5.15
N ILE A 32 -2.74 6.71 5.24
CA ILE A 32 -1.81 6.53 4.11
C ILE A 32 -1.54 5.05 3.95
N THR A 33 -1.62 4.53 2.73
CA THR A 33 -1.00 3.25 2.39
C THR A 33 0.39 3.47 1.81
N TYR A 34 1.34 2.62 2.18
CA TYR A 34 2.72 2.71 1.72
C TYR A 34 3.39 1.33 1.77
N MET A 35 4.50 1.21 1.02
CA MET A 35 5.35 0.03 1.06
C MET A 35 6.52 0.27 2.02
N SER A 36 6.89 -0.73 2.82
CA SER A 36 8.05 -0.70 3.71
C SER A 36 8.89 -1.97 3.57
N TYR A 37 10.21 -1.81 3.63
CA TYR A 37 11.21 -2.90 3.66
C TYR A 37 11.74 -3.16 5.08
N GLU A 38 11.07 -2.66 6.12
CA GLU A 38 11.52 -2.80 7.52
C GLU A 38 11.76 -4.25 7.97
N SER A 39 11.13 -5.22 7.30
CA SER A 39 11.27 -6.65 7.59
C SER A 39 12.15 -7.41 6.60
N GLY A 40 12.94 -6.72 5.77
CA GLY A 40 13.81 -7.31 4.75
C GLY A 40 13.13 -7.69 3.43
N GLN A 41 11.80 -7.71 3.40
CA GLN A 41 10.97 -7.92 2.21
C GLN A 41 9.89 -6.83 2.11
N PRO A 42 9.42 -6.48 0.88
CA PRO A 42 8.40 -5.45 0.70
C PRO A 42 7.08 -5.88 1.33
N LYS A 43 6.54 -5.02 2.19
CA LYS A 43 5.23 -5.19 2.81
C LYS A 43 4.42 -3.90 2.69
N VAL A 44 3.10 -4.04 2.62
CA VAL A 44 2.18 -2.90 2.56
C VAL A 44 1.56 -2.66 3.91
N TYR A 45 1.62 -1.41 4.32
CA TYR A 45 1.06 -0.94 5.58
C TYR A 45 -0.01 0.12 5.33
N LEU A 46 -0.96 0.20 6.24
CA LEU A 46 -1.78 1.37 6.50
C LEU A 46 -1.17 2.13 7.67
N LEU A 47 -1.14 3.45 7.57
CA LEU A 47 -0.76 4.36 8.64
C LEU A 47 -1.91 5.31 8.90
N GLN A 48 -2.45 5.27 10.11
CA GLN A 48 -3.36 6.29 10.59
C GLN A 48 -2.56 7.56 10.89
N ILE A 49 -2.90 8.65 10.22
CA ILE A 49 -2.16 9.91 10.28
C ILE A 49 -2.24 10.52 11.69
N GLU A 50 -3.41 10.53 12.30
CA GLU A 50 -3.60 11.21 13.59
C GLU A 50 -2.90 10.50 14.75
N THR A 51 -2.99 9.17 14.81
CA THR A 51 -2.51 8.37 15.93
C THR A 51 -1.12 7.78 15.70
N GLY A 52 -0.63 7.79 14.46
CA GLY A 52 0.60 7.11 14.07
C GLY A 52 0.50 5.58 14.07
N GLN A 53 -0.70 5.01 14.29
CA GLN A 53 -0.90 3.57 14.31
C GLN A 53 -0.66 2.97 12.93
N ARG A 54 0.08 1.85 12.91
CA ARG A 54 0.44 1.14 11.67
C ARG A 54 -0.20 -0.23 11.67
N GLU A 55 -0.82 -0.59 10.56
CA GLU A 55 -1.41 -1.90 10.36
C GLU A 55 -0.80 -2.55 9.11
N LEU A 56 -0.41 -3.82 9.21
CA LEU A 56 -0.01 -4.60 8.05
C LEU A 56 -1.26 -4.97 7.24
N VAL A 57 -1.31 -4.58 5.96
CA VAL A 57 -2.47 -4.87 5.11
C VAL A 57 -2.58 -6.37 4.84
N GLY A 58 -1.44 -7.03 4.61
CA GLY A 58 -1.35 -8.46 4.41
C GLY A 58 0.08 -8.88 4.05
N ASN A 59 0.32 -10.19 4.03
CA ASN A 59 1.58 -10.74 3.57
C ASN A 59 1.41 -11.23 2.12
N PHE A 60 1.99 -10.49 1.18
CA PHE A 60 1.90 -10.80 -0.24
C PHE A 60 3.30 -11.08 -0.80
N PRO A 61 3.75 -12.35 -0.77
CA PRO A 61 4.97 -12.75 -1.44
C PRO A 61 4.91 -12.35 -2.92
N GLY A 62 6.04 -11.89 -3.48
CA GLY A 62 6.09 -11.49 -4.88
C GLY A 62 5.36 -10.19 -5.20
N MET A 63 4.99 -9.35 -4.24
CA MET A 63 4.46 -8.02 -4.55
C MET A 63 5.46 -7.21 -5.39
N THR A 64 4.99 -6.70 -6.53
CA THR A 64 5.83 -6.01 -7.51
C THR A 64 5.64 -4.50 -7.52
N PHE A 65 4.44 -3.99 -7.19
CA PHE A 65 4.11 -2.56 -7.26
C PHE A 65 3.37 -2.01 -6.05
N ALA A 66 3.19 -0.69 -6.06
CA ALA A 66 2.63 0.10 -4.98
C ALA A 66 1.12 -0.11 -4.76
N PRO A 67 0.67 -0.15 -3.50
CA PRO A 67 -0.75 -0.17 -3.16
C PRO A 67 -1.43 1.15 -3.53
N ARG A 68 -2.68 1.08 -3.99
CA ARG A 68 -3.56 2.24 -4.17
C ARG A 68 -4.93 1.99 -3.57
N PHE A 69 -5.53 2.98 -2.95
CA PHE A 69 -6.92 2.88 -2.54
C PHE A 69 -7.85 2.87 -3.75
N SER A 70 -8.95 2.11 -3.64
CA SER A 70 -10.12 2.33 -4.49
C SER A 70 -10.73 3.71 -4.24
N PRO A 71 -11.48 4.29 -5.19
CA PRO A 71 -12.09 5.61 -5.00
C PRO A 71 -13.01 5.71 -3.78
N ASP A 72 -13.65 4.62 -3.40
CA ASP A 72 -14.50 4.50 -2.20
C ASP A 72 -13.70 4.26 -0.90
N GLY A 73 -12.36 4.13 -0.96
CA GLY A 73 -11.48 3.88 0.17
C GLY A 73 -11.69 2.52 0.89
N GLN A 74 -12.50 1.62 0.32
CA GLN A 74 -12.80 0.33 0.96
C GLN A 74 -11.81 -0.76 0.59
N LYS A 75 -11.08 -0.59 -0.51
CA LYS A 75 -10.16 -1.59 -1.04
C LYS A 75 -8.77 -1.00 -1.25
N VAL A 76 -7.78 -1.87 -1.24
CA VAL A 76 -6.43 -1.60 -1.72
C VAL A 76 -6.17 -2.46 -2.95
N ILE A 77 -5.71 -1.82 -4.02
CA ILE A 77 -5.35 -2.44 -5.29
C ILE A 77 -3.83 -2.57 -5.35
N MET A 78 -3.34 -3.76 -5.71
CA MET A 78 -1.92 -4.11 -5.75
C MET A 78 -1.61 -5.00 -6.95
N SER A 79 -0.37 -4.93 -7.45
CA SER A 79 0.15 -5.93 -8.39
C SER A 79 0.96 -6.98 -7.65
N LEU A 80 0.62 -8.26 -7.88
CA LEU A 80 1.25 -9.41 -7.23
C LEU A 80 1.81 -10.36 -8.29
N LEU A 81 3.10 -10.70 -8.16
CA LEU A 81 3.76 -11.77 -8.90
C LEU A 81 3.20 -13.12 -8.46
N ARG A 82 3.03 -14.00 -9.43
CA ARG A 82 2.55 -15.36 -9.27
C ARG A 82 3.69 -16.35 -9.52
N ASP A 83 3.46 -17.60 -9.14
CA ASP A 83 4.45 -18.67 -9.30
C ASP A 83 4.79 -18.97 -10.77
N ASP A 84 3.92 -18.60 -11.71
CA ASP A 84 4.14 -18.71 -13.16
C ASP A 84 4.99 -17.57 -13.74
N GLY A 85 5.43 -16.62 -12.90
CA GLY A 85 6.26 -15.48 -13.29
C GLY A 85 5.47 -14.27 -13.84
N ASN A 86 4.13 -14.36 -13.93
CA ASN A 86 3.30 -13.23 -14.34
C ASN A 86 2.87 -12.38 -13.13
N SER A 87 2.65 -11.08 -13.34
CA SER A 87 2.04 -10.23 -12.31
C SER A 87 0.62 -9.84 -12.70
N ASN A 88 -0.30 -9.88 -11.75
CA ASN A 88 -1.68 -9.48 -11.98
C ASN A 88 -2.16 -8.48 -10.92
N ILE A 89 -3.22 -7.77 -11.27
CA ILE A 89 -3.87 -6.81 -10.39
C ILE A 89 -4.84 -7.53 -9.47
N PHE A 90 -4.74 -7.26 -8.18
CA PHE A 90 -5.64 -7.73 -7.14
C PHE A 90 -6.26 -6.54 -6.43
N ALA A 91 -7.54 -6.65 -6.10
CA ALA A 91 -8.21 -5.78 -5.14
C ALA A 91 -8.41 -6.54 -3.83
N MET A 92 -8.01 -5.93 -2.72
CA MET A 92 -8.22 -6.43 -1.38
C MET A 92 -9.22 -5.55 -0.64
N ASP A 93 -10.28 -6.16 -0.12
CA ASP A 93 -11.21 -5.48 0.80
C ASP A 93 -10.54 -5.29 2.17
N LEU A 94 -10.47 -4.05 2.64
CA LEU A 94 -9.73 -3.71 3.87
C LEU A 94 -10.40 -4.24 5.13
N ARG A 95 -11.72 -4.44 5.12
CA ARG A 95 -12.47 -4.87 6.30
C ARG A 95 -12.45 -6.39 6.46
N SER A 96 -12.73 -7.11 5.39
CA SER A 96 -12.82 -8.57 5.37
C SER A 96 -11.49 -9.25 5.08
N ARG A 97 -10.50 -8.49 4.57
CA ARG A 97 -9.22 -9.01 4.08
C ARG A 97 -9.33 -9.96 2.88
N SER A 98 -10.52 -10.03 2.26
CA SER A 98 -10.74 -10.83 1.06
C SER A 98 -10.04 -10.22 -0.15
N THR A 99 -9.42 -11.05 -0.98
CA THR A 99 -8.73 -10.63 -2.20
C THR A 99 -9.44 -11.15 -3.45
N THR A 100 -9.66 -10.27 -4.41
CA THR A 100 -10.22 -10.59 -5.73
C THR A 100 -9.20 -10.26 -6.81
N ARG A 101 -8.94 -11.21 -7.70
CA ARG A 101 -8.11 -11.00 -8.89
C ARG A 101 -8.90 -10.20 -9.92
N LEU A 102 -8.32 -9.13 -10.44
CA LEU A 102 -8.94 -8.27 -11.44
C LEU A 102 -8.44 -8.55 -12.87
N THR A 103 -7.23 -9.08 -13.02
CA THR A 103 -6.64 -9.41 -14.33
C THR A 103 -6.08 -10.83 -14.35
N ASN A 104 -6.13 -11.48 -15.51
CA ASN A 104 -5.59 -12.83 -15.73
C ASN A 104 -4.99 -12.93 -17.13
N SER A 105 -3.95 -12.12 -17.38
CA SER A 105 -3.21 -12.13 -18.63
C SER A 105 -1.85 -12.84 -18.44
N THR A 106 -1.21 -13.22 -19.55
CA THR A 106 0.16 -13.75 -19.59
C THR A 106 1.20 -12.63 -19.68
N SER A 107 0.84 -11.42 -19.25
CA SER A 107 1.70 -10.23 -19.27
C SER A 107 1.89 -9.70 -17.85
N ILE A 108 2.79 -8.73 -17.71
CA ILE A 108 3.02 -8.02 -16.46
C ILE A 108 1.97 -6.91 -16.35
N ASP A 109 1.00 -7.08 -15.46
CA ASP A 109 0.03 -6.03 -15.13
C ASP A 109 0.54 -5.21 -13.92
N THR A 110 0.51 -3.87 -13.99
CA THR A 110 1.05 -2.96 -12.96
C THR A 110 0.14 -1.76 -12.69
#